data_AF-A0AA48ME49-F1
#
_entry.id   AF-A0AA48ME49-F1
#
_cell.length_a   1.000
_cell.length_b   1.000
_cell.length_c   1.000
_cell.angle_alpha   90.00
_cell.angle_beta   90.00
_cell.angle_gamma   90.00
#
_symmetry.space_group_name_H-M   'P 1'
#
loop_
_entity.id
_entity.type
_entity.pdbx_description
1 polymer ?
#
loop_
_entity_poly.entity_id
_entity_poly.type
_entity_poly.pdbx_seq_one_letter_code
_entity_poly.pdbx_strand_id
1 'polypeptide(L)'
;MARFNLPDISFAQKSPQQIEADIVARFENITGIKLAPADPRRKFFQAIVYLLAQQRSLIDYSAKMNLLSYAEKSYLDHLGAFTDTKRLSAQPATTTVRFHFSVTQPQTIPTGTRVTAGDGLFFATKQPVEVQAGQTHIDVEVECTEAGTKGNDYLPGQINQLVDPLPWVQSVENITISEGGADKESDDAYAERIRQAPESFSVAGPEGAYEFLARSASPLIADVKVLSPSPAVVEIRPLLQNGGIPDQDIIDKVLAACSARDARPLTDFVQVLAPEIVSYDIDLTYWISTKDSSVATAIHTRVHQAIEEYKLWQKSKLGRAIDPSELTARVKNAGAKRVEVASPVYQAVDVHQVAVENLVTVTYGGLEDG
;
A
#
# COMPACT_ATOMS: atom_id res chain seq x y z
N MET A 1 28.48 -1.67 -4.51
CA MET A 1 27.84 -2.70 -5.37
C MET A 1 26.37 -2.33 -5.50
N ALA A 2 25.68 -2.82 -6.53
CA ALA A 2 24.24 -2.64 -6.62
C ALA A 2 23.53 -3.29 -5.42
N ARG A 3 22.59 -2.59 -4.82
CA ARG A 3 21.66 -3.13 -3.82
C ARG A 3 20.62 -4.04 -4.48
N PHE A 4 19.81 -4.70 -3.65
CA PHE A 4 18.63 -5.49 -4.06
C PHE A 4 18.95 -6.69 -4.97
N ASN A 5 20.17 -7.21 -4.87
CA ASN A 5 20.66 -8.34 -5.69
C ASN A 5 20.56 -8.09 -7.21
N LEU A 6 20.63 -6.82 -7.64
CA LEU A 6 20.68 -6.46 -9.05
C LEU A 6 22.10 -6.67 -9.61
N PRO A 7 22.23 -7.04 -10.90
CA PRO A 7 23.53 -7.12 -11.54
C PRO A 7 24.20 -5.74 -11.60
N ASP A 8 25.53 -5.71 -11.50
CA ASP A 8 26.25 -4.44 -11.63
C ASP A 8 26.24 -3.95 -13.07
N ILE A 9 25.95 -2.65 -13.27
CA ILE A 9 25.91 -2.01 -14.58
C ILE A 9 26.99 -0.94 -14.72
N SER A 10 27.35 -0.60 -15.96
CA SER A 10 28.21 0.54 -16.27
C SER A 10 27.62 1.33 -17.42
N PHE A 11 27.61 2.66 -17.28
CA PHE A 11 27.03 3.60 -18.23
C PHE A 11 28.07 4.18 -19.20
N ALA A 12 29.35 4.06 -18.88
CA ALA A 12 30.42 4.57 -19.73
C ALA A 12 31.68 3.71 -19.64
N GLN A 13 32.27 3.39 -20.80
CA GLN A 13 33.51 2.63 -20.83
C GLN A 13 34.70 3.48 -20.34
N LYS A 14 35.21 3.15 -19.16
CA LYS A 14 36.28 3.87 -18.44
C LYS A 14 37.69 3.30 -18.62
N SER A 15 37.86 2.14 -19.26
CA SER A 15 39.18 1.54 -19.47
C SER A 15 40.05 2.45 -20.37
N PRO A 16 41.18 2.99 -19.86
CA PRO A 16 42.07 3.82 -20.68
C PRO A 16 42.60 3.08 -21.91
N GLN A 17 42.85 1.77 -21.79
CA GLN A 17 43.35 0.93 -22.87
C GLN A 17 42.32 0.82 -24.00
N GLN A 18 41.04 0.62 -23.67
CA GLN A 18 39.98 0.55 -24.68
C GLN A 18 39.71 1.93 -25.29
N ILE A 19 39.71 2.99 -24.47
CA ILE A 19 39.55 4.37 -24.97
C ILE A 19 40.69 4.74 -25.95
N GLU A 20 41.95 4.39 -25.63
CA GLU A 20 43.08 4.61 -26.52
C GLU A 20 42.93 3.81 -27.82
N ALA A 21 42.56 2.53 -27.72
CA ALA A 21 42.34 1.68 -28.87
C ALA A 21 41.27 2.26 -29.80
N ASP A 22 40.15 2.74 -29.26
CA ASP A 22 39.06 3.36 -30.00
C ASP A 22 39.51 4.64 -30.72
N ILE A 23 40.24 5.53 -30.03
CA ILE A 23 40.71 6.80 -30.59
C ILE A 23 41.74 6.57 -31.70
N VAL A 24 42.70 5.67 -31.47
CA VAL A 24 43.71 5.30 -32.47
C VAL A 24 43.02 4.69 -33.68
N ALA A 25 42.16 3.68 -33.49
CA ALA A 25 41.43 3.04 -34.57
C ALA A 25 40.62 4.04 -35.40
N ARG A 26 39.96 5.01 -34.75
CA ARG A 26 39.20 6.06 -35.42
C ARG A 26 40.10 7.00 -36.23
N PHE A 27 41.24 7.41 -35.68
CA PHE A 27 42.20 8.26 -36.38
C PHE A 27 42.78 7.54 -37.61
N GLU A 28 43.21 6.29 -37.45
CA GLU A 28 43.80 5.50 -38.54
C GLU A 28 42.79 5.26 -39.66
N ASN A 29 41.51 5.03 -39.33
CA ASN A 29 40.45 4.85 -40.30
C ASN A 29 40.16 6.13 -41.10
N ILE A 30 40.12 7.29 -40.44
CA ILE A 30 39.83 8.57 -41.10
C ILE A 30 41.00 9.04 -41.98
N THR A 31 42.23 8.88 -41.50
CA THR A 31 43.42 9.46 -42.14
C THR A 31 44.19 8.49 -43.04
N GLY A 32 43.96 7.18 -42.87
CA GLY A 32 44.77 6.13 -43.50
C GLY A 32 46.18 5.96 -42.91
N ILE A 33 46.56 6.77 -41.91
CA ILE A 33 47.91 6.76 -41.33
C ILE A 33 47.94 5.84 -40.11
N LYS A 34 48.88 4.89 -40.07
CA LYS A 34 49.13 4.01 -38.92
C LYS A 34 49.99 4.70 -37.85
N LEU A 35 49.62 4.55 -36.57
CA LEU A 35 50.31 5.18 -35.44
C LEU A 35 51.09 4.15 -34.60
N ALA A 36 52.43 4.23 -34.67
CA ALA A 36 53.31 3.45 -33.82
C ALA A 36 53.22 3.87 -32.33
N PRO A 37 53.58 3.01 -31.36
CA PRO A 37 53.51 3.32 -29.92
C PRO A 37 54.28 4.57 -29.48
N ALA A 38 55.37 4.92 -30.17
CA ALA A 38 56.20 6.09 -29.89
C ALA A 38 55.82 7.34 -30.70
N ASP A 39 54.78 7.27 -31.53
CA ASP A 39 54.36 8.40 -32.37
C ASP A 39 53.89 9.60 -31.50
N PRO A 40 54.40 10.83 -31.71
CA PRO A 40 54.00 12.01 -30.95
C PRO A 40 52.48 12.26 -30.93
N ARG A 41 51.77 11.94 -32.02
CA ARG A 41 50.30 12.09 -32.11
C ARG A 41 49.59 11.10 -31.19
N ARG A 42 50.10 9.87 -31.12
CA ARG A 42 49.60 8.87 -30.18
C ARG A 42 49.88 9.26 -28.74
N LYS A 43 51.05 9.85 -28.46
CA LYS A 43 51.38 10.41 -27.13
C LYS A 43 50.42 11.54 -26.75
N PHE A 44 50.05 12.38 -27.70
CA PHE A 44 49.01 13.40 -27.51
C PHE A 44 47.64 12.78 -27.20
N PHE A 45 47.22 11.74 -27.94
CA PHE A 45 46.00 11.00 -27.61
C PHE A 45 46.03 10.37 -26.22
N GLN A 46 47.16 9.80 -25.80
CA GLN A 46 47.31 9.23 -24.46
C GLN A 46 47.08 10.27 -23.35
N ALA A 47 47.51 11.52 -23.55
CA ALA A 47 47.20 12.60 -22.63
C ALA A 47 45.68 12.89 -22.56
N ILE A 48 44.99 12.86 -23.70
CA ILE A 48 43.53 13.05 -23.78
C ILE A 48 42.76 11.85 -23.20
N VAL A 49 43.24 10.62 -23.42
CA VAL A 49 42.65 9.38 -22.92
C VAL A 49 42.49 9.42 -21.40
N TYR A 50 43.48 9.96 -20.69
CA TYR A 50 43.41 10.12 -19.24
C TYR A 50 42.24 11.03 -18.82
N LEU A 51 42.10 12.19 -19.46
CA LEU A 51 41.00 13.12 -19.20
C LEU A 51 39.64 12.49 -19.54
N LEU A 52 39.55 11.79 -20.67
CA LEU A 52 38.33 11.09 -21.09
C LEU A 52 37.96 9.94 -20.14
N ALA A 53 38.93 9.17 -19.67
CA ALA A 53 38.69 8.10 -18.70
C ALA A 53 38.15 8.67 -17.38
N GLN A 54 38.72 9.78 -16.90
CA GLN A 54 38.22 10.49 -15.72
C GLN A 54 36.80 11.01 -15.93
N GLN A 55 36.53 11.68 -17.07
CA GLN A 55 35.19 12.16 -17.41
C GLN A 55 34.17 11.02 -17.49
N ARG A 56 34.51 9.90 -18.13
CA ARG A 56 33.63 8.73 -18.21
C ARG A 56 33.42 8.08 -16.86
N SER A 57 34.40 8.12 -15.95
CA SER A 57 34.22 7.68 -14.58
C SER A 57 33.23 8.57 -13.82
N LEU A 58 33.27 9.89 -14.03
CA LEU A 58 32.30 10.82 -13.44
C LEU A 58 30.90 10.62 -14.02
N ILE A 59 30.78 10.36 -15.32
CA ILE A 59 29.50 10.04 -15.98
C ILE A 59 28.93 8.72 -15.43
N ASP A 60 29.74 7.67 -15.29
CA ASP A 60 29.30 6.39 -14.72
C ASP A 60 28.81 6.56 -13.29
N TYR A 61 29.56 7.32 -12.48
CA TYR A 61 29.18 7.64 -11.11
C TYR A 61 27.88 8.44 -11.03
N SER A 62 27.76 9.54 -11.79
CA SER A 62 26.57 10.39 -11.74
C SER A 62 25.32 9.66 -12.25
N ALA A 63 25.44 8.86 -13.30
CA ALA A 63 24.35 8.03 -13.80
C ALA A 63 23.89 7.02 -12.73
N LYS A 64 24.82 6.35 -12.06
CA LYS A 64 24.52 5.44 -10.94
C LYS A 64 23.80 6.15 -9.80
N MET A 65 24.20 7.37 -9.44
CA MET A 65 23.54 8.12 -8.36
C MET A 65 22.05 8.45 -8.62
N ASN A 66 21.56 8.29 -9.86
CA ASN A 66 20.13 8.43 -10.17
C ASN A 66 19.32 7.14 -9.97
N LEU A 67 19.97 6.02 -9.64
CA LEU A 67 19.32 4.73 -9.41
C LEU A 67 19.32 4.38 -7.93
N LEU A 68 18.16 3.97 -7.40
CA LEU A 68 17.99 3.60 -6.00
C LEU A 68 18.97 2.52 -5.53
N SER A 69 19.32 1.59 -6.43
CA SER A 69 20.26 0.50 -6.16
C SER A 69 21.70 0.95 -5.94
N TYR A 70 22.04 2.20 -6.25
CA TYR A 70 23.41 2.72 -6.17
C TYR A 70 23.53 4.03 -5.40
N ALA A 71 22.48 4.84 -5.35
CA ALA A 71 22.53 6.17 -4.76
C ALA A 71 22.97 6.12 -3.30
N GLU A 72 23.79 7.08 -2.89
CA GLU A 72 24.31 7.21 -1.54
C GLU A 72 24.14 8.64 -1.04
N LYS A 73 24.11 8.81 0.29
CA LYS A 73 24.06 10.13 0.95
C LYS A 73 22.95 11.02 0.40
N SER A 74 23.29 12.25 0.00
CA SER A 74 22.34 13.25 -0.49
C SER A 74 21.63 12.84 -1.78
N TYR A 75 22.27 12.04 -2.65
CA TYR A 75 21.60 11.54 -3.86
C TYR A 75 20.46 10.60 -3.49
N LEU A 76 20.68 9.72 -2.51
CA LEU A 76 19.65 8.83 -1.99
C LEU A 76 18.53 9.62 -1.28
N ASP A 77 18.89 10.70 -0.58
CA ASP A 77 17.93 11.60 0.05
C ASP A 77 16.98 12.25 -0.98
N HIS A 78 17.52 12.68 -2.13
CA HIS A 78 16.71 13.19 -3.23
C HIS A 78 15.83 12.12 -3.88
N LEU A 79 16.28 10.87 -3.96
CA LEU A 79 15.43 9.78 -4.45
C LEU A 79 14.27 9.48 -3.50
N GLY A 80 14.50 9.50 -2.19
CA GLY A 80 13.44 9.31 -1.19
C GLY A 80 12.38 10.41 -1.21
N ALA A 81 12.72 11.61 -1.69
CA ALA A 81 11.76 12.71 -1.84
C ALA A 81 10.63 12.38 -2.85
N PHE A 82 10.86 11.52 -3.85
CA PHE A 82 9.83 11.13 -4.82
C PHE A 82 8.67 10.35 -4.17
N THR A 83 8.93 9.69 -3.03
CA THR A 83 7.95 8.90 -2.28
C THR A 83 7.67 9.51 -0.89
N ASP A 84 7.98 10.80 -0.69
CA ASP A 84 7.92 11.53 0.59
C ASP A 84 8.54 10.75 1.78
N THR A 85 9.55 9.94 1.48
CA THR A 85 10.21 9.08 2.46
C THR A 85 11.40 9.82 3.03
N LYS A 86 11.22 10.53 4.15
CA LYS A 86 12.31 11.31 4.79
C LYS A 86 13.21 10.41 5.63
N ARG A 87 14.52 10.52 5.46
CA ARG A 87 15.51 9.78 6.26
C ARG A 87 15.36 10.04 7.76
N LEU A 88 15.39 8.99 8.57
CA LEU A 88 15.28 9.13 10.02
C LEU A 88 16.55 9.77 10.59
N SER A 89 16.37 10.80 11.42
CA SER A 89 17.47 11.44 12.16
C SER A 89 17.92 10.58 13.33
N ALA A 90 19.14 10.82 13.80
CA ALA A 90 19.61 10.25 15.05
C ALA A 90 18.64 10.60 16.20
N GLN A 91 18.44 9.65 17.10
CA GLN A 91 17.63 9.77 18.30
C GLN A 91 18.56 9.72 19.54
N PRO A 92 18.36 10.59 20.52
CA PRO A 92 19.06 10.51 21.80
C PRO A 92 18.49 9.40 22.69
N ALA A 93 19.33 8.90 23.59
CA ALA A 93 18.90 7.93 24.60
C ALA A 93 18.14 8.60 25.73
N THR A 94 17.20 7.86 26.34
CA THR A 94 16.39 8.30 27.47
C THR A 94 16.57 7.36 28.66
N THR A 95 16.44 7.90 29.87
CA THR A 95 16.43 7.12 31.12
C THR A 95 15.61 7.84 32.18
N THR A 96 15.15 7.10 33.19
CA THR A 96 14.47 7.70 34.34
C THR A 96 15.46 7.93 35.48
N VAL A 97 15.55 9.17 35.96
CA VAL A 97 16.41 9.58 37.07
C VAL A 97 15.57 9.98 38.27
N ARG A 98 15.88 9.38 39.41
CA ARG A 98 15.31 9.73 40.71
C ARG A 98 16.08 10.89 41.30
N PHE A 99 15.40 11.98 41.61
CA PHE A 99 15.93 13.11 42.37
C PHE A 99 15.47 12.96 43.82
N HIS A 100 16.41 12.95 44.76
CA HIS A 100 16.13 12.94 46.20
C HIS A 100 16.20 14.34 46.78
N PHE A 101 15.30 14.69 47.69
CA PHE A 101 15.15 16.05 48.21
C PHE A 101 15.54 16.17 49.68
N SER A 102 16.15 17.31 50.04
CA SER A 102 16.48 17.67 51.43
C SER A 102 15.37 18.47 52.13
N VAL A 103 14.38 18.94 51.37
CA VAL A 103 13.21 19.68 51.86
C VAL A 103 11.93 19.09 51.27
N THR A 104 10.81 19.32 51.94
CA THR A 104 9.49 18.82 51.54
C THR A 104 8.53 19.93 51.11
N GLN A 105 9.03 21.14 50.83
CA GLN A 105 8.23 22.23 50.29
C GLN A 105 8.07 22.09 48.77
N PRO A 106 7.02 22.68 48.17
CA PRO A 106 6.88 22.72 46.72
C PRO A 106 8.10 23.38 46.06
N GLN A 107 8.65 22.73 45.04
CA GLN A 107 9.80 23.20 44.27
C GLN A 107 9.60 22.84 42.79
N THR A 108 10.44 23.37 41.92
CA THR A 108 10.42 23.04 40.49
C THR A 108 11.82 22.69 40.03
N ILE A 109 11.98 21.54 39.40
CA ILE A 109 13.16 21.19 38.61
C ILE A 109 13.00 21.90 37.26
N PRO A 110 13.85 22.87 36.91
CA PRO A 110 13.75 23.55 35.63
C PRO A 110 13.90 22.59 34.45
N THR A 111 13.37 22.96 33.29
CA THR A 111 13.75 22.30 32.03
C THR A 111 15.23 22.50 31.77
N GLY A 112 15.87 21.51 31.17
CA GLY A 112 17.29 21.55 30.86
C GLY A 112 18.21 21.28 32.05
N THR A 113 17.70 20.89 33.22
CA THR A 113 18.54 20.46 34.35
C THR A 113 19.29 19.19 33.97
N ARG A 114 20.63 19.22 34.04
CA ARG A 114 21.49 18.14 33.57
C ARG A 114 22.01 17.25 34.69
N VAL A 115 22.12 15.97 34.36
CA VAL A 115 22.75 14.91 35.15
C VAL A 115 23.76 14.14 34.29
N THR A 116 24.77 13.52 34.91
CA THR A 116 25.85 12.80 34.20
C THR A 116 26.38 11.62 35.00
N ALA A 117 27.04 10.69 34.30
CA ALA A 117 27.85 9.63 34.89
C ALA A 117 29.32 10.06 35.13
N GLY A 118 29.70 11.27 34.73
CA GLY A 118 31.05 11.84 34.92
C GLY A 118 32.01 11.59 33.75
N ASP A 119 31.51 11.13 32.62
CA ASP A 119 32.27 10.80 31.39
C ASP A 119 32.14 11.87 30.29
N GLY A 120 31.47 12.99 30.59
CA GLY A 120 31.27 14.10 29.66
C GLY A 120 29.99 14.01 28.83
N LEU A 121 29.18 12.95 28.98
CA LEU A 121 27.82 12.89 28.43
C LEU A 121 26.81 13.40 29.47
N PHE A 122 25.83 14.19 29.00
CA PHE A 122 24.82 14.79 29.85
C PHE A 122 23.42 14.35 29.44
N PHE A 123 22.57 14.15 30.44
CA PHE A 123 21.14 13.91 30.27
C PHE A 123 20.36 15.06 30.89
N ALA A 124 19.36 15.58 30.18
CA ALA A 124 18.64 16.79 30.57
C ALA A 124 17.13 16.54 30.67
N THR A 125 16.47 17.28 31.56
CA THR A 125 15.00 17.30 31.67
C THR A 125 14.36 18.00 30.47
N LYS A 126 13.38 17.37 29.80
CA LYS A 126 12.72 17.97 28.63
C LYS A 126 11.73 19.08 28.96
N GLN A 127 11.17 19.04 30.16
CA GLN A 127 10.14 19.97 30.63
C GLN A 127 10.36 20.26 32.11
N PRO A 128 9.86 21.40 32.63
CA PRO A 128 9.93 21.66 34.06
C PRO A 128 9.12 20.60 34.82
N VAL A 129 9.65 20.14 35.96
CA VAL A 129 8.98 19.14 36.82
C VAL A 129 8.64 19.78 38.15
N GLU A 130 7.36 19.79 38.48
CA GLU A 130 6.86 20.31 39.76
C GLU A 130 6.92 19.24 40.85
N VAL A 131 7.61 19.55 41.93
CA VAL A 131 7.69 18.76 43.15
C VAL A 131 6.63 19.28 44.11
N GLN A 132 5.75 18.38 44.57
CA GLN A 132 4.66 18.72 45.47
C GLN A 132 5.12 18.72 46.93
N ALA A 133 4.37 19.43 47.79
CA ALA A 133 4.63 19.42 49.23
C ALA A 133 4.56 17.98 49.79
N GLY A 134 5.51 17.62 50.65
CA GLY A 134 5.59 16.30 51.30
C GLY A 134 6.36 15.22 50.53
N GLN A 135 6.78 15.48 49.29
CA GLN A 135 7.59 14.53 48.52
C GLN A 135 9.06 14.53 49.00
N THR A 136 9.66 13.34 49.09
CA THR A 136 11.09 13.15 49.42
C THR A 136 11.94 12.76 48.21
N HIS A 137 11.28 12.38 47.11
CA HIS A 137 11.90 12.11 45.83
C HIS A 137 10.89 12.29 44.69
N ILE A 138 11.40 12.40 43.47
CA ILE A 138 10.60 12.29 42.24
C ILE A 138 11.41 11.58 41.15
N ASP A 139 10.72 10.82 40.30
CA ASP A 139 11.31 10.12 39.16
C ASP A 139 11.05 10.95 37.89
N VAL A 140 12.13 11.31 37.18
CA VAL A 140 12.10 12.22 36.04
C VAL A 140 12.74 11.56 34.84
N GLU A 141 12.02 11.53 33.72
CA GLU A 141 12.61 11.15 32.44
C GLU A 141 13.58 12.24 31.96
N VAL A 142 14.81 11.82 31.67
CA VAL A 142 15.86 12.66 31.13
C VAL A 142 16.34 12.10 29.80
N GLU A 143 16.73 13.00 28.90
CA GLU A 143 17.21 12.67 27.56
C GLU A 143 18.66 13.07 27.39
N CYS A 144 19.46 12.23 26.72
CA CYS A 144 20.84 12.53 26.39
C CYS A 144 20.92 13.77 25.49
N THR A 145 21.83 14.68 25.83
CA THR A 145 22.09 15.91 25.06
C THR A 145 22.75 15.63 23.71
N GLU A 146 23.35 14.45 23.53
CA GLU A 146 23.87 13.97 22.25
C GLU A 146 22.95 12.88 21.68
N ALA A 147 22.48 13.08 20.44
CA ALA A 147 21.75 12.06 19.71
C ALA A 147 22.70 10.96 19.21
N GLY A 148 22.23 9.72 19.18
CA GLY A 148 23.01 8.55 18.78
C GLY A 148 23.07 7.47 19.84
N THR A 149 23.84 6.42 19.57
CA THR A 149 23.95 5.24 20.43
C THR A 149 24.80 5.45 21.69
N LYS A 150 25.57 6.54 21.77
CA LYS A 150 26.50 6.83 22.87
C LYS A 150 25.84 6.93 24.24
N GLY A 151 24.57 7.35 24.29
CA GLY A 151 23.83 7.54 25.54
C GLY A 151 23.15 6.27 26.06
N ASN A 152 23.33 5.10 25.43
CA ASN A 152 22.68 3.86 25.83
C ASN A 152 23.48 3.09 26.88
N ASP A 153 22.85 2.09 27.48
CA ASP A 153 23.42 1.03 28.32
C ASP A 153 24.02 1.48 29.66
N TYR A 154 23.80 2.74 30.08
CA TYR A 154 24.05 3.14 31.46
C TYR A 154 23.11 2.39 32.40
N LEU A 155 23.67 1.54 33.27
CA LEU A 155 22.95 0.76 34.27
C LEU A 155 22.42 1.67 35.39
N PRO A 156 21.37 1.23 36.13
CA PRO A 156 20.88 1.97 37.29
C PRO A 156 21.99 2.33 38.27
N GLY A 157 21.98 3.58 38.75
CA GLY A 157 22.97 4.14 39.67
C GLY A 157 24.23 4.72 39.02
N GLN A 158 24.42 4.57 37.69
CA GLN A 158 25.61 5.09 37.01
C GLN A 158 25.52 6.58 36.69
N ILE A 159 24.36 7.07 36.28
CA ILE A 159 24.09 8.50 36.08
C ILE A 159 23.68 9.08 37.43
N ASN A 160 24.65 9.56 38.20
CA ASN A 160 24.45 9.91 39.62
C ASN A 160 24.99 11.29 40.03
N GLN A 161 25.43 12.10 39.08
CA GLN A 161 25.96 13.44 39.34
C GLN A 161 25.02 14.51 38.79
N LEU A 162 24.61 15.44 39.64
CA LEU A 162 23.85 16.62 39.24
C LEU A 162 24.81 17.72 38.75
N VAL A 163 24.65 18.14 37.50
CA VAL A 163 25.57 19.10 36.84
C VAL A 163 25.13 20.54 37.07
N ASP A 164 23.82 20.79 37.08
CA ASP A 164 23.22 22.08 37.38
C ASP A 164 22.68 22.06 38.82
N PRO A 165 23.41 22.61 39.82
CA PRO A 165 23.08 22.39 41.23
C PRO A 165 21.74 22.99 41.62
N LEU A 166 20.89 22.16 42.22
CA LEU A 166 19.65 22.57 42.88
C LEU A 166 19.86 22.41 44.40
N PRO A 167 19.92 23.51 45.19
CA PRO A 167 20.31 23.46 46.61
C PRO A 167 19.48 22.53 47.51
N TRP A 168 18.27 22.19 47.05
CA TRP A 168 17.31 21.35 47.76
C TRP A 168 17.29 19.89 47.26
N VAL A 169 18.12 19.54 46.28
CA VAL A 169 18.32 18.17 45.79
C VAL A 169 19.56 17.57 46.46
N GLN A 170 19.39 16.44 47.14
CA GLN A 170 20.43 15.75 47.90
C GLN A 170 21.28 14.82 47.03
N SER A 171 20.63 14.04 46.16
CA SER A 171 21.29 13.10 45.25
C SER A 171 20.40 12.84 44.04
N VAL A 172 21.03 12.37 42.97
CA VAL A 172 20.34 11.89 41.77
C VAL A 172 20.89 10.51 41.42
N GLU A 173 20.05 9.64 40.88
CA GLU A 173 20.51 8.40 40.26
C GLU A 173 19.52 7.93 39.19
N ASN A 174 20.00 7.40 38.06
CA ASN A 174 19.12 6.70 37.15
C ASN A 174 18.63 5.39 37.78
N ILE A 175 17.33 5.12 37.66
CA ILE A 175 16.69 3.90 38.18
C ILE A 175 16.37 2.89 37.08
N THR A 176 16.43 3.32 35.82
CA THR A 176 16.32 2.46 34.64
C THR A 176 17.62 2.45 33.84
N ILE A 177 17.79 1.44 32.99
CA ILE A 177 18.84 1.48 31.97
C ILE A 177 18.54 2.65 31.01
N SER A 178 19.58 3.27 30.46
CA SER A 178 19.42 4.23 29.38
C SER A 178 19.30 3.54 28.03
N GLU A 179 18.29 3.90 27.25
CA GLU A 179 17.96 3.20 26.01
C GLU A 179 17.25 4.12 25.02
N GLY A 180 17.02 3.65 23.79
CA GLY A 180 16.32 4.41 22.74
C GLY A 180 17.22 5.31 21.89
N GLY A 181 18.51 5.45 22.23
CA GLY A 181 19.48 6.18 21.42
C GLY A 181 19.81 5.42 20.13
N ALA A 182 19.71 6.09 18.99
CA ALA A 182 19.93 5.51 17.68
C ALA A 182 20.65 6.49 16.75
N ASP A 183 21.59 6.00 15.94
CA ASP A 183 22.27 6.83 14.96
C ASP A 183 21.37 7.17 13.76
N LYS A 184 21.79 8.14 12.95
CA LYS A 184 21.10 8.49 11.71
C LYS A 184 20.97 7.26 10.81
N GLU A 185 19.81 7.08 10.19
CA GLU A 185 19.51 5.94 9.32
C GLU A 185 20.57 5.75 8.23
N SER A 186 21.11 4.52 8.14
CA SER A 186 22.14 4.17 7.16
C SER A 186 21.59 4.20 5.73
N ASP A 187 22.47 4.33 4.74
CA ASP A 187 22.04 4.34 3.33
C ASP A 187 21.34 3.04 2.92
N ASP A 188 21.77 1.89 3.44
CA ASP A 188 21.16 0.61 3.08
C ASP A 188 19.76 0.45 3.69
N ALA A 189 19.58 0.80 4.97
CA ALA A 189 18.27 0.76 5.61
C ALA A 189 17.30 1.77 4.97
N TYR A 190 17.80 2.98 4.69
CA TYR A 190 17.00 4.02 4.04
C TYR A 190 16.62 3.66 2.60
N ALA A 191 17.54 3.09 1.82
CA ALA A 191 17.25 2.62 0.47
C ALA A 191 16.20 1.50 0.45
N GLU A 192 16.25 0.58 1.42
CA GLU A 192 15.19 -0.43 1.61
C GLU A 192 13.85 0.22 1.97
N ARG A 193 13.83 1.23 2.84
CA ARG A 193 12.58 1.91 3.20
C ARG A 193 12.00 2.72 2.04
N ILE A 194 12.83 3.39 1.24
CA ILE A 194 12.37 4.03 -0.01
C ILE A 194 11.82 2.98 -0.98
N ARG A 195 12.47 1.82 -1.11
CA ARG A 195 11.99 0.71 -1.94
C ARG A 195 10.63 0.17 -1.46
N GLN A 196 10.40 0.17 -0.14
CA GLN A 196 9.15 -0.24 0.50
C GLN A 196 8.10 0.86 0.55
N ALA A 197 8.47 2.13 0.34
CA ALA A 197 7.54 3.26 0.42
C ALA A 197 6.29 3.09 -0.47
N PRO A 198 6.35 2.46 -1.67
CA PRO A 198 5.14 2.13 -2.42
C PRO A 198 4.09 1.32 -1.64
N GLU A 199 4.51 0.44 -0.73
CA GLU A 199 3.62 -0.37 0.13
C GLU A 199 2.88 0.50 1.17
N SER A 200 3.43 1.67 1.52
CA SER A 200 2.77 2.64 2.40
C SER A 200 1.65 3.42 1.73
N PHE A 201 1.54 3.37 0.40
CA PHE A 201 0.44 3.99 -0.32
C PHE A 201 -0.83 3.12 -0.19
N SER A 202 -1.37 3.02 1.03
CA SER A 202 -2.71 2.53 1.31
C SER A 202 -3.58 3.69 1.82
N VAL A 203 -4.59 4.06 1.03
CA VAL A 203 -5.57 5.11 1.38
C VAL A 203 -6.74 4.51 2.17
N ALA A 204 -6.54 4.06 3.41
CA ALA A 204 -7.61 3.70 4.36
C ALA A 204 -8.64 2.61 3.93
N GLY A 205 -8.38 1.81 2.89
CA GLY A 205 -9.28 0.73 2.48
C GLY A 205 -10.66 1.20 2.01
N PRO A 206 -10.77 1.99 0.91
CA PRO A 206 -12.05 2.38 0.36
C PRO A 206 -12.81 1.14 -0.15
N GLU A 207 -14.13 1.26 -0.34
CA GLU A 207 -15.01 0.18 -0.86
C GLU A 207 -14.36 -0.57 -2.04
N GLY A 208 -13.81 0.16 -3.01
CA GLY A 208 -13.17 -0.41 -4.20
C GLY A 208 -11.90 -1.23 -3.96
N ALA A 209 -11.16 -0.98 -2.86
CA ALA A 209 -9.98 -1.79 -2.52
C ALA A 209 -10.38 -3.18 -2.05
N TYR A 210 -11.41 -3.27 -1.21
CA TYR A 210 -11.96 -4.56 -0.77
C TYR A 210 -12.66 -5.29 -1.91
N GLU A 211 -13.38 -4.59 -2.80
CA GLU A 211 -13.92 -5.21 -4.02
C GLU A 211 -12.81 -5.81 -4.90
N PHE A 212 -11.68 -5.11 -5.05
CA PHE A 212 -10.52 -5.60 -5.80
C PHE A 212 -9.89 -6.84 -5.15
N LEU A 213 -9.61 -6.80 -3.85
CA LEU A 213 -9.02 -7.92 -3.12
C LEU A 213 -9.93 -9.16 -3.15
N ALA A 214 -11.23 -8.96 -2.95
CA ALA A 214 -12.22 -10.03 -3.01
C ALA A 214 -12.28 -10.67 -4.40
N ARG A 215 -12.32 -9.87 -5.48
CA ARG A 215 -12.28 -10.38 -6.86
C ARG A 215 -10.97 -11.10 -7.17
N SER A 216 -9.86 -10.69 -6.55
CA SER A 216 -8.54 -11.32 -6.73
C SER A 216 -8.43 -12.70 -6.06
N ALA A 217 -9.32 -13.02 -5.10
CA ALA A 217 -9.31 -14.30 -4.40
C ALA A 217 -9.73 -15.48 -5.29
N SER A 218 -10.53 -15.25 -6.35
CA SER A 218 -10.95 -16.29 -7.28
C SER A 218 -11.47 -15.71 -8.61
N PRO A 219 -11.09 -16.29 -9.78
CA PRO A 219 -11.63 -15.88 -11.07
C PRO A 219 -13.12 -16.21 -11.24
N LEU A 220 -13.69 -17.04 -10.36
CA LEU A 220 -15.12 -17.36 -10.36
C LEU A 220 -15.98 -16.21 -9.86
N ILE A 221 -15.41 -15.21 -9.19
CA ILE A 221 -16.15 -14.07 -8.62
C ILE A 221 -16.45 -13.06 -9.73
N ALA A 222 -17.73 -12.84 -10.01
CA ALA A 222 -18.20 -11.92 -11.05
C ALA A 222 -18.65 -10.57 -10.51
N ASP A 223 -19.16 -10.53 -9.27
CA ASP A 223 -19.55 -9.29 -8.61
C ASP A 223 -19.20 -9.31 -7.11
N VAL A 224 -18.97 -8.13 -6.53
CA VAL A 224 -18.71 -7.99 -5.10
C VAL A 224 -19.36 -6.69 -4.63
N LYS A 225 -19.98 -6.74 -3.46
CA LYS A 225 -20.43 -5.54 -2.74
C LYS A 225 -19.81 -5.50 -1.36
N VAL A 226 -19.38 -4.32 -0.95
CA VAL A 226 -18.74 -4.08 0.34
C VAL A 226 -19.60 -3.07 1.11
N LEU A 227 -19.91 -3.39 2.36
CA LEU A 227 -20.74 -2.57 3.24
C LEU A 227 -20.02 -2.34 4.56
N SER A 228 -20.44 -1.30 5.28
CA SER A 228 -20.03 -1.07 6.67
C SER A 228 -21.26 -0.99 7.56
N PRO A 229 -21.77 -2.11 8.08
CA PRO A 229 -22.98 -2.13 8.90
C PRO A 229 -22.80 -1.40 10.25
N SER A 230 -21.56 -1.28 10.73
CA SER A 230 -21.19 -0.50 11.90
C SER A 230 -19.72 -0.05 11.80
N PRO A 231 -19.28 0.96 12.58
CA PRO A 231 -17.91 1.45 12.52
C PRO A 231 -16.88 0.33 12.64
N ALA A 232 -15.89 0.36 11.75
CA ALA A 232 -14.82 -0.62 11.64
C ALA A 232 -15.23 -2.04 11.22
N VAL A 233 -16.51 -2.34 10.96
CA VAL A 233 -16.92 -3.62 10.38
C VAL A 233 -16.97 -3.47 8.87
N VAL A 234 -16.27 -4.34 8.15
CA VAL A 234 -16.25 -4.43 6.69
C VAL A 234 -16.90 -5.74 6.29
N GLU A 235 -18.10 -5.65 5.70
CA GLU A 235 -18.85 -6.81 5.23
C GLU A 235 -18.75 -6.93 3.72
N ILE A 236 -18.29 -8.09 3.24
CA ILE A 236 -18.06 -8.36 1.82
C ILE A 236 -19.02 -9.46 1.36
N ARG A 237 -19.72 -9.19 0.26
CA ARG A 237 -20.69 -10.11 -0.36
C ARG A 237 -20.25 -10.44 -1.78
N PRO A 238 -19.56 -11.58 -2.01
CA PRO A 238 -19.15 -11.99 -3.35
C PRO A 238 -20.26 -12.76 -4.08
N LEU A 239 -20.41 -12.54 -5.38
CA LEU A 239 -21.31 -13.26 -6.28
C LEU A 239 -20.49 -13.92 -7.39
N LEU A 240 -20.76 -15.18 -7.69
CA LEU A 240 -20.03 -15.91 -8.73
C LEU A 240 -20.59 -15.63 -10.12
N GLN A 241 -19.82 -16.03 -11.14
CA GLN A 241 -20.25 -16.04 -12.54
C GLN A 241 -21.61 -16.70 -12.69
N ASN A 242 -22.44 -16.14 -13.58
CA ASN A 242 -23.80 -16.60 -13.87
C ASN A 242 -24.76 -16.59 -12.67
N GLY A 243 -24.45 -15.80 -11.63
CA GLY A 243 -25.26 -15.68 -10.42
C GLY A 243 -25.12 -16.84 -9.44
N GLY A 244 -24.00 -17.58 -9.51
CA GLY A 244 -23.71 -18.62 -8.54
C GLY A 244 -23.50 -18.05 -7.14
N ILE A 245 -24.03 -18.73 -6.13
CA ILE A 245 -23.82 -18.40 -4.72
C ILE A 245 -22.50 -19.05 -4.28
N PRO A 246 -21.56 -18.30 -3.68
CA PRO A 246 -20.31 -18.85 -3.19
C PRO A 246 -20.55 -19.88 -2.09
N ASP A 247 -19.81 -20.98 -2.13
CA ASP A 247 -19.72 -21.93 -1.04
C ASP A 247 -18.69 -21.47 0.00
N GLN A 248 -18.52 -22.26 1.06
CA GLN A 248 -17.62 -21.90 2.16
C GLN A 248 -16.16 -21.78 1.69
N ASP A 249 -15.72 -22.59 0.73
CA ASP A 249 -14.34 -22.52 0.21
C ASP A 249 -14.04 -21.18 -0.45
N ILE A 250 -14.96 -20.65 -1.27
CA ILE A 250 -14.79 -19.32 -1.86
C ILE A 250 -14.88 -18.22 -0.79
N ILE A 251 -15.80 -18.34 0.17
CA ILE A 251 -15.95 -17.38 1.27
C ILE A 251 -14.64 -17.30 2.07
N ASP A 252 -14.04 -18.44 2.42
CA ASP A 252 -12.80 -18.52 3.18
C ASP A 252 -11.62 -17.92 2.40
N LYS A 253 -11.55 -18.15 1.08
CA LYS A 253 -10.52 -17.53 0.21
C LYS A 253 -10.63 -16.01 0.18
N VAL A 254 -11.84 -15.48 0.02
CA VAL A 254 -12.09 -14.03 0.03
C VAL A 254 -11.75 -13.45 1.39
N LEU A 255 -12.15 -14.13 2.48
CA LEU A 255 -11.84 -13.68 3.84
C LEU A 255 -10.34 -13.65 4.09
N ALA A 256 -9.61 -14.69 3.67
CA ALA A 256 -8.16 -14.75 3.81
C ALA A 256 -7.47 -13.61 3.04
N ALA A 257 -7.88 -13.35 1.80
CA ALA A 257 -7.31 -12.28 0.98
C ALA A 257 -7.59 -10.88 1.56
N CYS A 258 -8.81 -10.65 2.05
CA CYS A 258 -9.23 -9.34 2.55
C CYS A 258 -8.82 -9.09 4.01
N SER A 259 -8.50 -10.14 4.79
CA SER A 259 -8.16 -10.01 6.22
C SER A 259 -6.66 -10.06 6.52
N ALA A 260 -5.83 -10.27 5.48
CA ALA A 260 -4.37 -10.34 5.61
C ALA A 260 -3.80 -9.03 6.20
N ARG A 261 -2.79 -9.14 7.08
CA ARG A 261 -2.28 -8.01 7.87
C ARG A 261 -1.60 -6.92 7.04
N ASP A 262 -1.16 -7.28 5.85
CA ASP A 262 -0.59 -6.42 4.81
C ASP A 262 -1.66 -5.86 3.85
N ALA A 263 -2.89 -6.36 3.90
CA ALA A 263 -3.99 -5.94 3.02
C ALA A 263 -5.03 -5.05 3.71
N ARG A 264 -5.45 -5.38 4.95
CA ARG A 264 -6.49 -4.61 5.67
C ARG A 264 -5.93 -3.46 6.51
N PRO A 265 -6.65 -2.32 6.61
CA PRO A 265 -6.43 -1.35 7.66
C PRO A 265 -6.47 -1.98 9.06
N LEU A 266 -5.68 -1.41 9.97
CA LEU A 266 -5.42 -1.99 11.29
C LEU A 266 -6.69 -2.22 12.12
N THR A 267 -7.67 -1.32 11.99
CA THR A 267 -8.90 -1.31 12.79
C THR A 267 -10.02 -2.15 12.19
N ASP A 268 -9.91 -2.58 10.93
CA ASP A 268 -11.04 -3.18 10.22
C ASP A 268 -11.28 -4.62 10.67
N PHE A 269 -12.52 -4.92 11.05
CA PHE A 269 -13.07 -6.24 11.29
C PHE A 269 -13.75 -6.72 10.01
N VAL A 270 -13.00 -7.50 9.22
CA VAL A 270 -13.46 -8.01 7.92
C VAL A 270 -14.28 -9.28 8.11
N GLN A 271 -15.46 -9.30 7.50
CA GLN A 271 -16.33 -10.47 7.43
C GLN A 271 -16.80 -10.67 5.98
N VAL A 272 -16.97 -11.94 5.59
CA VAL A 272 -17.41 -12.31 4.24
C VAL A 272 -18.63 -13.23 4.38
N LEU A 273 -19.70 -12.90 3.68
CA LEU A 273 -20.97 -13.63 3.74
C LEU A 273 -21.49 -13.90 2.33
N ALA A 274 -22.23 -15.00 2.14
CA ALA A 274 -22.93 -15.24 0.88
C ALA A 274 -23.99 -14.14 0.63
N PRO A 275 -24.26 -13.76 -0.63
CA PRO A 275 -25.37 -12.87 -0.94
C PRO A 275 -26.71 -13.43 -0.46
N GLU A 276 -27.59 -12.55 -0.01
CA GLU A 276 -28.95 -12.91 0.37
C GLU A 276 -29.82 -13.11 -0.87
N ILE A 277 -30.56 -14.22 -0.94
CA ILE A 277 -31.38 -14.55 -2.10
C ILE A 277 -32.77 -13.93 -1.94
N VAL A 278 -33.17 -13.12 -2.92
CA VAL A 278 -34.55 -12.63 -3.07
C VAL A 278 -35.20 -13.45 -4.19
N SER A 279 -36.13 -14.33 -3.83
CA SER A 279 -36.85 -15.15 -4.80
C SER A 279 -37.95 -14.36 -5.52
N TYR A 280 -38.11 -14.58 -6.82
CA TYR A 280 -39.22 -14.04 -7.60
C TYR A 280 -39.74 -15.04 -8.63
N ASP A 281 -41.02 -14.92 -8.97
CA ASP A 281 -41.64 -15.76 -10.00
C ASP A 281 -41.77 -14.98 -11.32
N ILE A 282 -41.67 -15.70 -12.43
CA ILE A 282 -41.97 -15.20 -13.78
C ILE A 282 -43.28 -15.84 -14.21
N ASP A 283 -44.31 -15.03 -14.46
CA ASP A 283 -45.58 -15.44 -15.06
C ASP A 283 -45.93 -14.45 -16.17
N LEU A 284 -45.85 -14.91 -17.42
CA LEU A 284 -46.14 -14.08 -18.59
C LEU A 284 -46.92 -14.81 -19.67
N THR A 285 -47.72 -14.04 -20.39
CA THR A 285 -48.39 -14.47 -21.62
C THR A 285 -47.93 -13.62 -22.80
N TYR A 286 -47.63 -14.24 -23.94
CA TYR A 286 -47.22 -13.52 -25.16
C TYR A 286 -48.00 -13.97 -26.39
N TRP A 287 -48.14 -13.04 -27.34
CA TRP A 287 -48.82 -13.23 -28.62
C TRP A 287 -47.90 -12.87 -29.80
N ILE A 288 -48.10 -13.56 -30.92
CA ILE A 288 -47.35 -13.34 -32.15
C ILE A 288 -48.26 -12.71 -33.20
N SER A 289 -47.73 -11.77 -33.99
CA SER A 289 -48.45 -11.18 -35.11
C SER A 289 -48.80 -12.23 -36.16
N THR A 290 -50.03 -12.23 -36.67
CA THR A 290 -50.45 -13.13 -37.77
C THR A 290 -49.56 -13.03 -39.01
N LYS A 291 -48.98 -11.84 -39.27
CA LYS A 291 -48.03 -11.61 -40.37
C LYS A 291 -46.76 -12.45 -40.25
N ASP A 292 -46.40 -12.83 -39.03
CA ASP A 292 -45.21 -13.63 -38.71
C ASP A 292 -45.56 -15.12 -38.48
N SER A 293 -46.77 -15.54 -38.84
CA SER A 293 -47.24 -16.93 -38.64
C SER A 293 -46.33 -17.98 -39.29
N SER A 294 -45.73 -17.66 -40.44
CA SER A 294 -44.77 -18.54 -41.14
C SER A 294 -43.45 -18.74 -40.39
N VAL A 295 -43.13 -17.86 -39.44
CA VAL A 295 -41.91 -17.91 -38.60
C VAL A 295 -42.22 -18.04 -37.11
N ALA A 296 -43.47 -18.35 -36.73
CA ALA A 296 -43.92 -18.41 -35.35
C ALA A 296 -43.10 -19.37 -34.48
N THR A 297 -42.73 -20.55 -35.00
CA THR A 297 -41.85 -21.52 -34.31
C THR A 297 -40.50 -20.90 -33.96
N ALA A 298 -39.90 -20.13 -34.87
CA ALA A 298 -38.64 -19.46 -34.61
C ALA A 298 -38.79 -18.31 -33.60
N ILE A 299 -39.94 -17.63 -33.57
CA ILE A 299 -40.25 -16.63 -32.54
C ILE A 299 -40.41 -17.31 -31.17
N HIS A 300 -41.09 -18.44 -31.06
CA HIS A 300 -41.20 -19.21 -29.82
C HIS A 300 -39.81 -19.53 -29.24
N THR A 301 -38.91 -20.07 -30.06
CA THR A 301 -37.54 -20.37 -29.64
C THR A 301 -36.81 -19.12 -29.14
N ARG A 302 -36.90 -18.00 -29.87
CA ARG A 302 -36.27 -16.74 -29.47
C ARG A 302 -36.86 -16.16 -28.19
N VAL A 303 -38.18 -16.30 -27.97
CA VAL A 303 -38.84 -15.84 -26.74
C VAL A 303 -38.35 -16.66 -25.54
N HIS A 304 -38.31 -17.98 -25.65
CA HIS A 304 -37.76 -18.83 -24.58
C HIS A 304 -36.29 -18.49 -24.29
N GLN A 305 -35.48 -18.29 -25.33
CA GLN A 305 -34.10 -17.86 -25.17
C GLN A 305 -33.99 -16.50 -24.47
N ALA A 306 -34.82 -15.52 -24.84
CA ALA A 306 -34.84 -14.19 -24.22
C ALA A 306 -35.20 -14.25 -22.72
N ILE A 307 -36.05 -15.20 -22.31
CA ILE A 307 -36.40 -15.45 -20.91
C ILE A 307 -35.23 -16.08 -20.15
N GLU A 308 -34.53 -17.05 -20.73
CA GLU A 308 -33.30 -17.60 -20.13
C GLU A 308 -32.20 -16.54 -20.00
N GLU A 309 -32.04 -15.69 -21.01
CA GLU A 309 -31.13 -14.55 -20.98
C GLU A 309 -31.55 -13.51 -19.93
N TYR A 310 -32.85 -13.28 -19.73
CA TYR A 310 -33.37 -12.42 -18.67
C TYR A 310 -33.06 -13.00 -17.29
N LYS A 311 -33.31 -14.29 -17.06
CA LYS A 311 -32.99 -14.98 -15.79
C LYS A 311 -31.50 -14.83 -15.47
N LEU A 312 -30.64 -15.18 -16.43
CA LEU A 312 -29.19 -15.06 -16.29
C LEU A 312 -28.78 -13.60 -16.03
N TRP A 313 -29.31 -12.65 -16.80
CA TRP A 313 -29.07 -11.24 -16.59
C TRP A 313 -29.47 -10.85 -15.17
N GLN A 314 -30.69 -11.11 -14.72
CA GLN A 314 -31.20 -10.70 -13.41
C GLN A 314 -30.27 -11.17 -12.27
N LYS A 315 -29.89 -12.45 -12.26
CA LYS A 315 -29.06 -13.03 -11.20
C LYS A 315 -27.56 -12.78 -11.31
N SER A 316 -27.07 -12.17 -12.39
CA SER A 316 -25.63 -11.91 -12.60
C SER A 316 -25.12 -10.62 -11.96
N LYS A 317 -25.90 -9.93 -11.12
CA LYS A 317 -25.47 -8.69 -10.46
C LYS A 317 -26.15 -8.51 -9.10
N LEU A 318 -25.40 -8.05 -8.10
CA LEU A 318 -25.94 -7.73 -6.78
C LEU A 318 -26.72 -6.40 -6.80
N GLY A 319 -27.78 -6.30 -5.98
CA GLY A 319 -28.61 -5.09 -5.87
C GLY A 319 -29.38 -4.71 -7.14
N ARG A 320 -29.47 -5.61 -8.12
CA ARG A 320 -30.27 -5.36 -9.32
C ARG A 320 -31.74 -5.52 -8.95
N ALA A 321 -32.48 -4.41 -9.00
CA ALA A 321 -33.93 -4.41 -8.84
C ALA A 321 -34.59 -5.36 -9.84
N ILE A 322 -35.69 -5.99 -9.42
CA ILE A 322 -36.53 -6.80 -10.30
C ILE A 322 -37.43 -5.84 -11.05
N ASP A 323 -37.25 -5.72 -12.36
CA ASP A 323 -38.02 -4.80 -13.22
C ASP A 323 -38.72 -5.55 -14.36
N PRO A 324 -40.07 -5.60 -14.39
CA PRO A 324 -40.81 -6.28 -15.46
C PRO A 324 -40.69 -5.60 -16.83
N SER A 325 -40.29 -4.33 -16.89
CA SER A 325 -40.14 -3.61 -18.16
C SER A 325 -39.00 -4.18 -19.01
N GLU A 326 -37.90 -4.60 -18.39
CA GLU A 326 -36.78 -5.26 -19.07
C GLU A 326 -37.20 -6.63 -19.64
N LEU A 327 -37.94 -7.43 -18.86
CA LEU A 327 -38.49 -8.70 -19.33
C LEU A 327 -39.42 -8.49 -20.54
N THR A 328 -40.32 -7.53 -20.43
CA THR A 328 -41.24 -7.16 -21.51
C THR A 328 -40.47 -6.73 -22.77
N ALA A 329 -39.44 -5.91 -22.62
CA ALA A 329 -38.62 -5.42 -23.73
C ALA A 329 -37.88 -6.57 -24.44
N ARG A 330 -37.26 -7.48 -23.68
CA ARG A 330 -36.57 -8.66 -24.23
C ARG A 330 -37.50 -9.56 -25.03
N VAL A 331 -38.67 -9.88 -24.46
CA VAL A 331 -39.66 -10.74 -25.12
C VAL A 331 -40.22 -10.08 -26.39
N LYS A 332 -40.45 -8.76 -26.38
CA LYS A 332 -40.83 -8.01 -27.60
C LYS A 332 -39.73 -8.01 -28.66
N ASN A 333 -38.48 -7.77 -28.26
CA ASN A 333 -37.33 -7.81 -29.18
C ASN A 333 -37.10 -9.21 -29.78
N ALA A 334 -37.52 -10.27 -29.07
CA ALA A 334 -37.53 -11.63 -29.57
C ALA A 334 -38.62 -11.90 -30.64
N GLY A 335 -39.50 -10.95 -30.92
CA GLY A 335 -40.53 -11.02 -31.96
C GLY A 335 -41.96 -11.14 -31.45
N ALA A 336 -42.20 -11.09 -30.14
CA ALA A 336 -43.56 -11.02 -29.62
C ALA A 336 -44.20 -9.67 -29.96
N LYS A 337 -45.45 -9.70 -30.45
CA LYS A 337 -46.23 -8.49 -30.74
C LYS A 337 -46.76 -7.86 -29.46
N ARG A 338 -47.31 -8.70 -28.58
CA ARG A 338 -47.89 -8.31 -27.28
C ARG A 338 -47.37 -9.24 -26.19
N VAL A 339 -47.13 -8.67 -25.02
CA VAL A 339 -46.63 -9.38 -23.85
C VAL A 339 -47.37 -8.81 -22.65
N GLU A 340 -47.96 -9.69 -21.84
CA GLU A 340 -48.55 -9.38 -20.54
C GLU A 340 -47.74 -10.11 -19.48
N VAL A 341 -47.19 -9.37 -18.54
CA VAL A 341 -46.40 -9.90 -17.43
C VAL A 341 -47.26 -9.78 -16.17
N ALA A 342 -47.70 -10.92 -15.62
CA ALA A 342 -48.42 -10.99 -14.36
C ALA A 342 -47.44 -10.94 -13.17
N SER A 343 -46.27 -11.57 -13.31
CA SER A 343 -45.14 -11.42 -12.40
C SER A 343 -43.81 -11.52 -13.17
N PRO A 344 -42.72 -10.89 -12.70
CA PRO A 344 -42.62 -10.13 -11.45
C PRO A 344 -43.24 -8.73 -11.54
N VAL A 345 -43.48 -8.09 -10.40
CA VAL A 345 -43.71 -6.65 -10.31
C VAL A 345 -42.41 -5.94 -9.95
N TYR A 346 -42.35 -4.60 -10.10
CA TYR A 346 -41.16 -3.87 -9.69
C TYR A 346 -40.88 -4.09 -8.20
N GLN A 347 -39.67 -4.55 -7.89
CA GLN A 347 -39.21 -4.75 -6.53
C GLN A 347 -37.75 -4.29 -6.42
N ALA A 348 -37.50 -3.33 -5.53
CA ALA A 348 -36.14 -2.95 -5.17
C ALA A 348 -35.45 -4.10 -4.43
N VAL A 349 -34.15 -4.27 -4.69
CA VAL A 349 -33.30 -5.31 -4.11
C VAL A 349 -32.10 -4.62 -3.50
N ASP A 350 -31.76 -4.95 -2.26
CA ASP A 350 -30.65 -4.29 -1.56
C ASP A 350 -29.30 -4.68 -2.17
N VAL A 351 -28.28 -3.83 -1.98
CA VAL A 351 -26.96 -4.01 -2.60
C VAL A 351 -26.26 -5.31 -2.21
N HIS A 352 -26.62 -5.94 -1.09
CA HIS A 352 -26.06 -7.23 -0.65
C HIS A 352 -26.89 -8.45 -1.08
N GLN A 353 -28.00 -8.21 -1.79
CA GLN A 353 -28.95 -9.23 -2.22
C GLN A 353 -28.80 -9.56 -3.72
N VAL A 354 -29.19 -10.77 -4.10
CA VAL A 354 -29.30 -11.23 -5.49
C VAL A 354 -30.70 -11.76 -5.74
N ALA A 355 -31.33 -11.30 -6.83
CA ALA A 355 -32.63 -11.79 -7.25
C ALA A 355 -32.48 -13.08 -8.05
N VAL A 356 -33.17 -14.15 -7.64
CA VAL A 356 -33.12 -15.45 -8.30
C VAL A 356 -34.55 -15.93 -8.59
N GLU A 357 -34.75 -16.41 -9.81
CA GLU A 357 -36.03 -16.95 -10.23
C GLU A 357 -36.41 -18.22 -9.45
N ASN A 358 -37.69 -18.37 -9.11
CA ASN A 358 -38.23 -19.53 -8.42
C ASN A 358 -39.18 -20.33 -9.33
N LEU A 359 -40.37 -19.81 -9.62
CA LEU A 359 -41.30 -20.40 -10.59
C LEU A 359 -41.24 -19.64 -11.93
N VAL A 360 -41.24 -20.37 -13.05
CA VAL A 360 -41.27 -19.79 -14.40
C VAL A 360 -42.43 -20.39 -15.19
N THR A 361 -43.45 -19.59 -15.43
CA THR A 361 -44.65 -19.91 -16.21
C THR A 361 -44.70 -19.03 -17.45
N VAL A 362 -44.71 -19.65 -18.63
CA VAL A 362 -44.70 -18.97 -19.91
C VAL A 362 -45.85 -19.51 -20.76
N THR A 363 -46.84 -18.66 -21.03
CA THR A 363 -48.03 -19.03 -21.78
C THR A 363 -48.00 -18.41 -23.18
N TYR A 364 -48.21 -19.22 -24.22
CA TYR A 364 -48.44 -18.70 -25.56
C TYR A 364 -49.94 -18.44 -25.75
N GLY A 365 -50.30 -17.17 -25.98
CA GLY A 365 -51.68 -16.73 -26.13
C GLY A 365 -52.24 -16.87 -27.55
N GLY A 366 -51.44 -17.31 -28.52
CA GLY A 366 -51.85 -17.51 -29.92
C GLY A 366 -51.39 -16.39 -30.87
N LEU A 367 -51.87 -16.50 -32.11
CA LEU A 367 -51.71 -15.44 -33.11
C LEU A 367 -52.75 -14.34 -32.87
N GLU A 368 -52.35 -13.09 -33.04
CA GLU A 368 -53.22 -11.94 -32.85
C GLU A 368 -53.09 -10.95 -34.01
N ASP A 369 -54.23 -10.38 -34.44
CA ASP A 369 -54.35 -9.37 -35.47
C ASP A 369 -54.48 -7.97 -34.85
N GLY A 370 -53.84 -6.98 -35.46
CA GLY A 370 -53.82 -5.57 -35.00
C GLY A 370 -52.94 -4.67 -35.84
#